data_AF-A0A944IMJ1-F1
#
_entry.id   AF-A0A944IMJ1-F1
#
_cell.length_a   1.000
_cell.length_b   1.000
_cell.length_c   1.000
_cell.angle_alpha   90.00
_cell.angle_beta   90.00
_cell.angle_gamma   90.00
#
_symmetry.space_group_name_H-M   'P 1'
#
loop_
_entity.id
_entity.type
_entity.pdbx_description
1 polymer ?
#
loop_
_entity_poly.entity_id
_entity_poly.type
_entity_poly.pdbx_seq_one_letter_code
_entity_poly.pdbx_strand_id
1 'polypeptide(L)'
;MHPPSPVPDDDPGTLFGLDALTETAGTGPSFRDSATARRLLPVREIHAEPAAAASPRGRQILARFPGARLTEVASHWGIPGLHGNEGNVERWVRVKGETLVLGERKTLTTRPNGRSADWIAPGASNGCAMSCAYCYVPRRKGYANPVTVFTNIERIIGHIGRHVARQGPKPEPNQCDATAWVYDIGENGDCSVDALISDNTADLVRAFRRWPTAKASFATKFVNPDLLALDPRGRTRIRFSVMPPQDARLLDLRTSPVAERIAAAADFLDAGYEVHFNLSPVVLRPGWQDAWAELLDHLDDVLPERVKRQAAAEVIMLTHNRDLHEVNLGWHPRAEEVLWRPELQQAKRSENGALNVRYRNQAKAEAVEALRALITARAPWLRVRYAF
;
A
#
# COMPACT_ATOMS: atom_id res chain seq x y z
N MET A 1 -44.26 24.04 45.00
CA MET A 1 -44.30 23.69 43.57
C MET A 1 -42.86 23.71 43.06
N HIS A 2 -42.12 22.63 43.32
CA HIS A 2 -41.48 21.77 42.30
C HIS A 2 -40.57 22.52 41.29
N PRO A 3 -39.24 22.35 41.39
CA PRO A 3 -38.27 22.87 40.43
C PRO A 3 -38.21 21.98 39.17
N PRO A 4 -37.72 22.50 38.03
CA PRO A 4 -37.53 21.68 36.84
C PRO A 4 -36.31 20.78 37.01
N SER A 5 -36.52 19.46 36.87
CA SER A 5 -35.47 18.46 36.74
C SER A 5 -34.82 18.51 35.34
N PRO A 6 -33.52 18.19 35.22
CA PRO A 6 -32.85 17.93 33.96
C PRO A 6 -33.08 16.46 33.57
N VAL A 7 -33.62 16.21 32.39
CA VAL A 7 -33.63 14.87 31.78
C VAL A 7 -32.68 14.90 30.58
N PRO A 8 -31.76 13.94 30.43
CA PRO A 8 -30.89 13.82 29.27
C PRO A 8 -31.67 13.25 28.09
N ASP A 9 -31.46 13.85 26.93
CA ASP A 9 -31.98 13.43 25.63
C ASP A 9 -31.12 12.26 25.10
N ASP A 10 -31.56 11.03 25.35
CA ASP A 10 -31.01 9.81 24.75
C ASP A 10 -31.75 9.53 23.44
N ASP A 11 -31.28 10.14 22.34
CA ASP A 11 -31.62 9.73 20.97
C ASP A 11 -30.47 8.90 20.38
N PRO A 12 -30.57 7.55 20.30
CA PRO A 12 -29.63 6.73 19.55
C PRO A 12 -30.06 6.72 18.07
N GLY A 13 -30.16 7.91 17.48
CA GLY A 13 -30.57 8.13 16.09
C GLY A 13 -29.38 8.11 15.14
N THR A 14 -29.32 7.06 14.30
CA THR A 14 -28.58 6.98 13.01
C THR A 14 -27.06 6.76 13.06
N LEU A 15 -26.66 5.55 13.44
CA LEU A 15 -25.44 4.94 12.91
C LEU A 15 -25.60 4.78 11.39
N PHE A 16 -24.92 5.66 10.65
CA PHE A 16 -24.78 5.69 9.19
C PHE A 16 -24.98 4.32 8.49
N GLY A 17 -26.10 4.20 7.76
CA GLY A 17 -26.38 3.05 6.91
C GLY A 17 -25.31 2.90 5.83
N LEU A 18 -24.47 1.88 5.96
CA LEU A 18 -23.51 1.45 4.94
C LEU A 18 -24.21 0.95 3.67
N ASP A 19 -25.51 0.64 3.76
CA ASP A 19 -26.36 0.21 2.64
C ASP A 19 -26.53 1.31 1.57
N ALA A 20 -26.19 2.57 1.86
CA ALA A 20 -26.16 3.65 0.88
C ALA A 20 -24.85 3.74 0.07
N LEU A 21 -23.89 2.83 0.27
CA LEU A 21 -22.60 2.80 -0.43
C LEU A 21 -22.57 1.82 -1.62
N THR A 22 -23.69 1.18 -1.94
CA THR A 22 -23.81 0.20 -3.03
C THR A 22 -24.43 0.80 -4.29
N GLU A 23 -23.92 1.90 -4.81
CA GLU A 23 -24.32 2.31 -6.17
C GLU A 23 -23.13 2.59 -7.11
N THR A 24 -23.21 1.87 -8.24
CA THR A 24 -22.40 1.89 -9.47
C THR A 24 -21.21 0.92 -9.54
N ALA A 25 -21.52 -0.37 -9.64
CA ALA A 25 -20.65 -1.35 -10.30
C ALA A 25 -20.79 -1.17 -11.83
N GLY A 26 -19.68 -0.97 -12.54
CA GLY A 26 -19.66 -0.92 -14.00
C GLY A 26 -20.22 -2.20 -14.62
N THR A 27 -20.83 -2.09 -15.81
CA THR A 27 -21.59 -3.14 -16.48
C THR A 27 -20.73 -4.28 -17.10
N GLY A 28 -19.47 -4.41 -16.70
CA GLY A 28 -18.54 -5.44 -17.15
C GLY A 28 -18.15 -6.43 -16.04
N PRO A 29 -17.57 -7.59 -16.38
CA PRO A 29 -17.06 -8.52 -15.39
C PRO A 29 -15.93 -7.85 -14.59
N SER A 30 -15.96 -8.00 -13.26
CA SER A 30 -14.96 -7.41 -12.37
C SER A 30 -13.58 -8.04 -12.62
N PHE A 31 -12.53 -7.21 -12.65
CA PHE A 31 -11.15 -7.67 -12.84
C PHE A 31 -10.71 -8.67 -11.77
N ARG A 32 -11.25 -8.57 -10.55
CA ARG A 32 -11.02 -9.57 -9.48
C ARG A 32 -11.40 -11.01 -9.87
N ASP A 33 -12.32 -11.18 -10.81
CA ASP A 33 -12.73 -12.51 -11.30
C ASP A 33 -11.89 -13.01 -12.47
N SER A 34 -10.95 -12.19 -12.97
CA SER A 34 -10.08 -12.54 -14.09
C SER A 34 -9.10 -13.66 -13.74
N ALA A 35 -8.60 -14.34 -14.78
CA ALA A 35 -7.55 -15.35 -14.62
C ALA A 35 -6.24 -14.78 -14.04
N THR A 36 -5.97 -13.49 -14.24
CA THR A 36 -4.79 -12.81 -13.67
C THR A 36 -4.95 -12.62 -12.17
N ALA A 37 -6.10 -12.11 -11.72
CA ALA A 37 -6.40 -11.95 -10.30
C ALA A 37 -6.42 -13.30 -9.56
N ARG A 38 -7.07 -14.32 -10.13
CA ARG A 38 -7.10 -15.68 -9.57
C ARG A 38 -5.73 -16.36 -9.49
N ARG A 39 -4.82 -16.05 -10.43
CA ARG A 39 -3.42 -16.50 -10.37
C ARG A 39 -2.62 -15.81 -9.27
N LEU A 40 -2.93 -14.54 -8.98
CA LEU A 40 -2.30 -13.81 -7.88
C LEU A 40 -2.83 -14.25 -6.51
N LEU A 41 -4.11 -14.60 -6.41
CA LEU A 41 -4.75 -15.01 -5.16
C LEU A 41 -5.50 -16.35 -5.32
N PRO A 42 -4.79 -17.47 -5.54
CA PRO A 42 -5.40 -18.80 -5.55
C PRO A 42 -5.67 -19.26 -4.12
N VAL A 43 -6.54 -18.54 -3.39
CA VAL A 43 -6.77 -18.76 -1.96
C VAL A 43 -7.31 -20.16 -1.72
N ARG A 44 -6.64 -20.90 -0.82
CA ARG A 44 -7.00 -22.25 -0.39
C ARG A 44 -7.25 -22.36 1.10
N GLU A 45 -6.69 -21.44 1.88
CA GLU A 45 -6.77 -21.45 3.34
C GLU A 45 -7.13 -20.06 3.85
N ILE A 46 -8.09 -20.00 4.77
CA ILE A 46 -8.47 -18.79 5.47
C ILE A 46 -8.35 -19.06 6.97
N HIS A 47 -7.47 -18.32 7.63
CA HIS A 47 -7.42 -18.28 9.10
C HIS A 47 -8.24 -17.10 9.58
N ALA A 48 -9.22 -17.29 10.45
CA ALA A 48 -10.09 -16.19 10.89
C ALA A 48 -10.27 -16.16 12.40
N GLU A 49 -10.19 -14.95 12.98
CA GLU A 49 -10.78 -14.72 14.30
C GLU A 49 -12.31 -14.91 14.21
N PRO A 50 -12.98 -15.55 15.20
CA PRO A 50 -14.41 -15.82 15.12
C PRO A 50 -15.27 -14.57 14.86
N ALA A 51 -14.97 -13.46 15.55
CA ALA A 51 -15.65 -12.18 15.33
C ALA A 51 -15.41 -11.63 13.91
N ALA A 52 -14.20 -11.78 13.39
CA ALA A 52 -13.86 -11.33 12.05
C ALA A 52 -14.61 -12.14 10.98
N ALA A 53 -14.67 -13.47 11.11
CA ALA A 53 -15.45 -14.35 10.23
C ALA A 53 -16.95 -14.04 10.28
N ALA A 54 -17.47 -13.77 11.48
CA ALA A 54 -18.88 -13.47 11.70
C ALA A 54 -19.29 -12.06 11.22
N SER A 55 -18.37 -11.11 11.07
CA SER A 55 -18.67 -9.74 10.62
C SER A 55 -19.26 -9.69 9.20
N PRO A 56 -19.99 -8.63 8.82
CA PRO A 56 -20.51 -8.46 7.45
C PRO A 56 -19.41 -8.59 6.39
N ARG A 57 -18.27 -7.92 6.61
CA ARG A 57 -17.10 -7.98 5.71
C ARG A 57 -16.48 -9.38 5.67
N GLY A 58 -16.39 -10.06 6.82
CA GLY A 58 -15.90 -11.43 6.90
C GLY A 58 -16.74 -12.41 6.08
N ARG A 59 -18.06 -12.40 6.28
CA ARG A 59 -18.99 -13.23 5.50
C ARG A 59 -18.89 -12.97 4.01
N GLN A 60 -18.73 -11.69 3.62
CA GLN A 60 -18.52 -11.34 2.22
C GLN A 60 -17.22 -11.94 1.65
N ILE A 61 -16.12 -11.87 2.40
CA ILE A 61 -14.83 -12.45 1.96
C ILE A 61 -14.94 -13.98 1.87
N LEU A 62 -15.55 -14.64 2.86
CA LEU A 62 -15.76 -16.09 2.84
C LEU A 62 -16.59 -16.53 1.64
N ALA A 63 -17.64 -15.78 1.29
CA ALA A 63 -18.48 -16.06 0.12
C ALA A 63 -17.72 -15.92 -1.21
N ARG A 64 -16.66 -15.09 -1.27
CA ARG A 64 -15.79 -14.95 -2.46
C ARG A 64 -14.84 -16.13 -2.65
N PHE A 65 -14.50 -16.83 -1.58
CA PHE A 65 -13.58 -17.97 -1.60
C PHE A 65 -14.25 -19.23 -1.02
N PRO A 66 -15.35 -19.71 -1.61
CA PRO A 66 -16.15 -20.80 -1.04
C PRO A 66 -15.41 -22.15 -0.98
N GLY A 67 -14.37 -22.33 -1.80
CA GLY A 67 -13.52 -23.53 -1.80
C GLY A 67 -12.35 -23.48 -0.83
N ALA A 68 -12.13 -22.37 -0.11
CA ALA A 68 -11.03 -22.26 0.84
C ALA A 68 -11.38 -22.90 2.18
N ARG A 69 -10.43 -23.64 2.75
CA ARG A 69 -10.55 -24.24 4.08
C ARG A 69 -10.49 -23.15 5.15
N LEU A 70 -11.58 -22.97 5.88
CA LEU A 70 -11.65 -22.06 7.02
C LEU A 70 -11.08 -22.72 8.27
N THR A 71 -10.16 -22.04 8.95
CA THR A 71 -9.60 -22.43 10.25
C THR A 71 -9.77 -21.28 11.23
N GLU A 72 -10.51 -21.49 12.31
CA GLU A 72 -10.64 -20.48 13.35
C GLU A 72 -9.34 -20.34 14.15
N VAL A 73 -8.97 -19.11 14.49
CA VAL A 73 -7.78 -18.80 15.27
C VAL A 73 -8.11 -17.79 16.36
N ALA A 74 -7.46 -17.89 17.51
CA ALA A 74 -7.67 -16.95 18.62
C ALA A 74 -7.15 -15.53 18.32
N SER A 75 -6.19 -15.40 17.39
CA SER A 75 -5.57 -14.13 17.02
C SER A 75 -5.00 -14.16 15.61
N HIS A 76 -5.29 -13.12 14.82
CA HIS A 76 -4.68 -12.91 13.50
C HIS A 76 -3.15 -12.72 13.57
N TRP A 77 -2.63 -12.36 14.75
CA TRP A 77 -1.20 -12.18 14.99
C TRP A 77 -0.49 -13.46 15.43
N GLY A 78 -1.20 -14.42 16.01
CA GLY A 78 -0.60 -15.61 16.65
C GLY A 78 -1.02 -16.91 15.98
N ILE A 79 -0.85 -17.01 14.65
CA ILE A 79 -1.27 -18.19 13.87
C ILE A 79 -0.16 -19.25 13.88
N PRO A 80 -0.37 -20.43 14.49
CA PRO A 80 0.61 -21.51 14.49
C PRO A 80 0.99 -21.93 13.08
N GLY A 81 2.28 -22.13 12.82
CA GLY A 81 2.80 -22.57 11.52
C GLY A 81 2.91 -21.49 10.45
N LEU A 82 2.33 -20.30 10.66
CA LEU A 82 2.44 -19.16 9.75
C LEU A 82 3.44 -18.10 10.25
N HIS A 83 3.42 -17.80 11.55
CA HIS A 83 4.38 -16.87 12.18
C HIS A 83 5.59 -17.61 12.72
N GLY A 84 6.79 -17.09 12.49
CA GLY A 84 8.04 -17.64 13.04
C GLY A 84 8.49 -19.00 12.49
N ASN A 85 7.90 -19.49 11.38
CA ASN A 85 8.19 -20.82 10.84
C ASN A 85 9.23 -20.77 9.70
N GLU A 86 10.46 -21.19 10.01
CA GLU A 86 11.58 -21.36 9.05
C GLU A 86 11.23 -22.25 7.85
N GLY A 87 10.38 -23.27 8.03
CA GLY A 87 9.97 -24.17 6.96
C GLY A 87 9.10 -23.54 5.86
N ASN A 88 8.64 -22.28 6.05
CA ASN A 88 7.86 -21.56 5.04
C ASN A 88 8.69 -20.81 4.02
N VAL A 89 10.02 -20.73 4.18
CA VAL A 89 10.89 -19.98 3.25
C VAL A 89 10.79 -20.56 1.83
N GLU A 90 10.88 -21.88 1.66
CA GLU A 90 10.70 -22.54 0.36
C GLU A 90 9.29 -22.35 -0.22
N ARG A 91 8.29 -22.12 0.65
CA ARG A 91 6.88 -21.90 0.29
C ARG A 91 6.51 -20.41 0.24
N TRP A 92 7.47 -19.50 0.30
CA TRP A 92 7.24 -18.05 0.46
C TRP A 92 6.17 -17.51 -0.48
N VAL A 93 6.32 -17.82 -1.77
CA VAL A 93 5.41 -17.37 -2.83
C VAL A 93 4.03 -18.02 -2.72
N ARG A 94 3.96 -19.29 -2.32
CA ARG A 94 2.69 -20.01 -2.15
C ARG A 94 1.90 -19.48 -0.97
N VAL A 95 2.53 -19.36 0.20
CA VAL A 95 1.89 -18.84 1.43
C VAL A 95 1.26 -17.48 1.17
N LYS A 96 1.94 -16.58 0.46
CA LYS A 96 1.42 -15.23 0.18
C LYS A 96 0.20 -15.19 -0.76
N GLY A 97 0.00 -16.21 -1.58
CA GLY A 97 -1.13 -16.30 -2.51
C GLY A 97 -2.26 -17.24 -2.06
N GLU A 98 -1.92 -18.34 -1.39
CA GLU A 98 -2.87 -19.41 -1.02
C GLU A 98 -3.50 -19.20 0.36
N THR A 99 -2.89 -18.38 1.22
CA THR A 99 -3.35 -18.14 2.59
C THR A 99 -3.91 -16.72 2.74
N LEU A 100 -5.10 -16.58 3.32
CA LEU A 100 -5.63 -15.32 3.83
C LEU A 100 -5.82 -15.39 5.35
N VAL A 101 -5.74 -14.22 5.99
CA VAL A 101 -6.05 -14.08 7.41
C VAL A 101 -7.13 -13.03 7.59
N LEU A 102 -8.17 -13.32 8.37
CA LEU A 102 -9.20 -12.38 8.77
C LEU A 102 -9.06 -12.06 10.26
N GLY A 103 -9.03 -10.78 10.59
CA GLY A 103 -8.97 -10.32 11.98
C GLY A 103 -9.77 -9.05 12.19
N GLU A 104 -9.87 -8.64 13.45
CA GLU A 104 -10.33 -7.30 13.82
C GLU A 104 -9.17 -6.45 14.35
N ARG A 105 -9.09 -5.22 13.87
CA ARG A 105 -8.11 -4.27 14.39
C ARG A 105 -8.59 -3.71 15.72
N LYS A 106 -7.97 -4.16 16.81
CA LYS A 106 -8.32 -3.74 18.18
C LYS A 106 -7.90 -2.30 18.48
N THR A 107 -6.70 -1.92 18.04
CA THR A 107 -6.14 -0.57 18.28
C THR A 107 -6.09 0.23 16.99
N LEU A 108 -6.78 1.38 17.00
CA LEU A 108 -6.82 2.33 15.88
C LEU A 108 -5.95 3.53 16.23
N THR A 109 -4.88 3.71 15.47
CA THR A 109 -3.92 4.81 15.69
C THR A 109 -3.64 5.48 14.37
N THR A 110 -3.70 6.81 14.38
CA THR A 110 -3.20 7.66 13.31
C THR A 110 -1.85 8.21 13.75
N ARG A 111 -0.81 8.04 12.94
CA ARG A 111 0.56 8.46 13.29
C ARG A 111 1.05 9.57 12.36
N PRO A 112 1.84 10.55 12.83
CA PRO A 112 2.53 11.47 11.94
C PRO A 112 3.42 10.72 10.94
N ASN A 113 3.49 11.22 9.71
CA ASN A 113 4.44 10.76 8.69
C ASN A 113 5.30 11.93 8.19
N GLY A 114 4.63 13.00 7.76
CA GLY A 114 5.28 14.25 7.36
C GLY A 114 6.16 14.15 6.11
N ARG A 115 6.03 13.09 5.28
CA ARG A 115 6.78 12.93 4.02
C ARG A 115 5.82 12.68 2.86
N SER A 116 5.41 11.42 2.71
CA SER A 116 4.58 10.97 1.60
C SER A 116 3.12 11.36 1.82
N ALA A 117 2.72 11.39 3.09
CA ALA A 117 1.45 11.85 3.61
C ALA A 117 1.69 12.63 4.91
N ASP A 118 0.68 13.39 5.37
CA ASP A 118 0.74 14.04 6.68
C ASP A 118 0.62 12.97 7.79
N TRP A 119 -0.24 11.99 7.55
CA TRP A 119 -0.61 10.95 8.51
C TRP A 119 -0.50 9.57 7.90
N ILE A 120 -0.16 8.57 8.71
CA ILE A 120 -0.43 7.15 8.44
C ILE A 120 -1.73 6.79 9.14
N ALA A 121 -2.73 6.37 8.39
CA ALA A 121 -4.01 5.91 8.90
C ALA A 121 -3.89 4.48 9.48
N PRO A 122 -4.82 4.04 10.36
CA PRO A 122 -4.92 2.63 10.70
C PRO A 122 -5.27 1.84 9.43
N GLY A 123 -4.33 1.02 8.94
CA GLY A 123 -4.49 0.24 7.72
C GLY A 123 -5.62 -0.79 7.82
N ALA A 124 -6.36 -0.95 6.72
CA ALA A 124 -7.43 -1.95 6.55
C ALA A 124 -6.92 -3.35 6.20
N SER A 125 -5.61 -3.47 5.98
CA SER A 125 -4.91 -4.73 5.73
C SER A 125 -3.49 -4.69 6.29
N ASN A 126 -2.85 -5.86 6.34
CA ASN A 126 -1.42 -6.02 6.58
C ASN A 126 -0.88 -7.22 5.80
N GLY A 127 0.23 -7.07 5.09
CA GLY A 127 0.76 -8.10 4.19
C GLY A 127 0.36 -7.85 2.74
N CYS A 128 0.84 -8.69 1.83
CA CYS A 128 0.59 -8.53 0.39
C CYS A 128 0.74 -9.88 -0.32
N ALA A 129 0.00 -10.09 -1.41
CA ALA A 129 0.12 -11.30 -2.24
C ALA A 129 1.27 -11.24 -3.27
N MET A 130 1.84 -10.05 -3.50
CA MET A 130 3.05 -9.86 -4.30
C MET A 130 4.29 -10.25 -3.48
N SER A 131 5.43 -10.48 -4.12
CA SER A 131 6.64 -10.97 -3.44
C SER A 131 7.89 -10.17 -3.79
N CYS A 132 7.83 -8.84 -3.67
CA CYS A 132 9.03 -8.01 -3.85
C CYS A 132 10.16 -8.47 -2.91
N ALA A 133 11.35 -8.72 -3.43
CA ALA A 133 12.47 -9.29 -2.66
C ALA A 133 12.96 -8.34 -1.55
N TYR A 134 12.89 -7.03 -1.80
CA TYR A 134 13.26 -5.99 -0.84
C TYR A 134 12.10 -5.57 0.10
N CYS A 135 10.96 -6.27 0.06
CA CYS A 135 9.78 -5.84 0.79
C CYS A 135 10.07 -5.80 2.30
N TYR A 136 9.79 -4.67 2.92
CA TYR A 136 10.05 -4.51 4.34
C TYR A 136 8.92 -5.05 5.24
N VAL A 137 7.72 -5.23 4.70
CA VAL A 137 6.51 -5.60 5.47
C VAL A 137 6.67 -6.96 6.18
N PRO A 138 7.27 -8.00 5.58
CA PRO A 138 7.49 -9.30 6.24
C PRO A 138 8.34 -9.26 7.50
N ARG A 139 9.25 -8.29 7.67
CA ARG A 139 10.20 -8.24 8.81
C ARG A 139 9.54 -8.30 10.20
N ARG A 140 8.27 -7.89 10.31
CA ARG A 140 7.53 -7.91 11.59
C ARG A 140 6.97 -9.30 11.94
N LYS A 141 6.69 -10.15 10.95
CA LYS A 141 6.23 -11.53 11.14
C LYS A 141 7.37 -12.56 11.02
N GLY A 142 8.56 -12.12 10.62
CA GLY A 142 9.77 -12.94 10.48
C GLY A 142 9.86 -13.76 9.19
N TYR A 143 8.73 -14.10 8.56
CA TYR A 143 8.65 -14.93 7.34
C TYR A 143 7.59 -14.40 6.37
N ALA A 144 7.18 -15.23 5.40
CA ALA A 144 6.13 -14.91 4.45
C ALA A 144 4.90 -14.30 5.15
N ASN A 145 4.56 -13.07 4.80
CA ASN A 145 3.44 -12.33 5.39
C ASN A 145 2.27 -12.28 4.38
N PRO A 146 1.34 -13.25 4.42
CA PRO A 146 0.14 -13.21 3.59
C PRO A 146 -0.77 -12.06 4.01
N VAL A 147 -1.76 -11.74 3.18
CA VAL A 147 -2.70 -10.66 3.47
C VAL A 147 -3.54 -11.03 4.69
N THR A 148 -3.43 -10.20 5.72
CA THR A 148 -4.39 -10.08 6.81
C THR A 148 -5.36 -8.96 6.47
N VAL A 149 -6.64 -9.26 6.29
CA VAL A 149 -7.70 -8.27 6.09
C VAL A 149 -8.38 -7.97 7.41
N PHE A 150 -8.48 -6.68 7.76
CA PHE A 150 -9.24 -6.26 8.92
C PHE A 150 -10.70 -6.04 8.54
N THR A 151 -11.59 -6.80 9.17
CA THR A 151 -13.00 -6.88 8.76
C THR A 151 -13.88 -5.80 9.41
N ASN A 152 -13.36 -5.07 10.40
CA ASN A 152 -14.04 -3.99 11.10
C ASN A 152 -13.78 -2.60 10.45
N ILE A 153 -14.01 -2.51 9.13
CA ILE A 153 -13.70 -1.32 8.31
C ILE A 153 -14.47 -0.07 8.75
N GLU A 154 -15.67 -0.23 9.26
CA GLU A 154 -16.53 0.82 9.79
C GLU A 154 -15.86 1.53 10.96
N ARG A 155 -15.20 0.77 11.85
CA ARG A 155 -14.47 1.32 12.99
C ARG A 155 -13.25 2.11 12.53
N ILE A 156 -12.54 1.61 11.51
CA ILE A 156 -11.40 2.27 10.88
C ILE A 156 -11.83 3.60 10.26
N ILE A 157 -12.87 3.60 9.43
CA ILE A 157 -13.43 4.81 8.78
C ILE A 157 -13.92 5.81 9.84
N GLY A 158 -14.65 5.36 10.86
CA GLY A 158 -15.12 6.20 11.94
C GLY A 158 -13.98 6.87 12.71
N HIS A 159 -12.88 6.15 12.96
CA HIS A 159 -11.68 6.71 13.58
C HIS A 159 -11.02 7.79 12.70
N ILE A 160 -10.83 7.49 11.40
CA ILE A 160 -10.24 8.44 10.45
C ILE A 160 -11.12 9.69 10.35
N GLY A 161 -12.44 9.54 10.25
CA GLY A 161 -13.38 10.66 10.19
C GLY A 161 -13.30 11.58 11.40
N ARG A 162 -13.26 11.02 12.63
CA ARG A 162 -13.04 11.81 13.85
C ARG A 162 -11.68 12.52 13.84
N HIS A 163 -10.64 11.87 13.32
CA HIS A 163 -9.33 12.49 13.20
C HIS A 163 -9.34 13.66 12.21
N VAL A 164 -9.91 13.47 11.01
CA VAL A 164 -10.08 14.53 10.00
C VAL A 164 -10.86 15.71 10.56
N ALA A 165 -12.00 15.45 11.23
CA ALA A 165 -12.80 16.50 11.85
C ALA A 165 -12.01 17.33 12.87
N ARG A 166 -11.17 16.68 13.68
CA ARG A 166 -10.30 17.36 14.65
C ARG A 166 -9.21 18.21 14.01
N GLN A 167 -8.66 17.79 12.87
CA GLN A 167 -7.65 18.56 12.14
C GLN A 167 -8.23 19.82 11.49
N GLY A 168 -9.51 19.81 11.11
CA GLY A 168 -10.14 20.94 10.42
C GLY A 168 -9.50 21.24 9.06
N PRO A 169 -9.66 22.48 8.55
CA PRO A 169 -8.95 22.96 7.36
C PRO A 169 -7.44 22.89 7.54
N LYS A 170 -6.71 22.61 6.47
CA LYS A 170 -5.24 22.63 6.50
C LYS A 170 -4.77 24.09 6.54
N PRO A 171 -3.99 24.51 7.56
CA PRO A 171 -3.65 25.92 7.76
C PRO A 171 -2.63 26.43 6.75
N GLU A 172 -1.68 25.58 6.33
CA GLU A 172 -0.62 25.94 5.39
C GLU A 172 -0.26 24.79 4.44
N PRO A 173 0.17 25.11 3.20
CA PRO A 173 0.76 24.15 2.30
C PRO A 173 1.98 23.47 2.90
N ASN A 174 2.16 22.18 2.61
CA ASN A 174 3.41 21.49 2.89
C ASN A 174 3.76 20.50 1.77
N GLN A 175 4.84 19.73 1.93
CA GLN A 175 5.27 18.76 0.91
C GLN A 175 4.25 17.64 0.64
N CYS A 176 3.30 17.40 1.56
CA CYS A 176 2.27 16.39 1.42
C CYS A 176 1.21 16.82 0.40
N ASP A 177 0.68 18.02 0.59
CA ASP A 177 -0.35 18.62 -0.24
C ASP A 177 -0.53 20.09 0.13
N ALA A 178 -0.94 20.92 -0.83
CA ALA A 178 -1.13 22.34 -0.63
C ALA A 178 -2.39 22.70 0.18
N THR A 179 -3.43 21.85 0.15
CA THR A 179 -4.78 22.22 0.63
C THR A 179 -5.45 21.17 1.50
N ALA A 180 -5.03 19.90 1.43
CA ALA A 180 -5.66 18.81 2.14
C ALA A 180 -4.69 18.06 3.07
N TRP A 181 -5.23 17.53 4.17
CA TRP A 181 -4.53 16.57 5.02
C TRP A 181 -4.46 15.22 4.30
N VAL A 182 -3.26 14.73 4.02
CA VAL A 182 -3.06 13.47 3.30
C VAL A 182 -2.89 12.33 4.30
N TYR A 183 -3.59 11.22 4.06
CA TYR A 183 -3.55 10.01 4.89
C TYR A 183 -3.06 8.83 4.07
N ASP A 184 -1.90 8.27 4.42
CA ASP A 184 -1.44 7.01 3.86
C ASP A 184 -2.27 5.85 4.41
N ILE A 185 -3.04 5.21 3.54
CA ILE A 185 -3.90 4.06 3.86
C ILE A 185 -3.28 2.72 3.48
N GLY A 186 -2.11 2.74 2.81
CA GLY A 186 -1.45 1.58 2.22
C GLY A 186 -0.10 1.20 2.85
N GLU A 187 0.27 1.75 4.02
CA GLU A 187 1.62 1.56 4.59
C GLU A 187 2.04 0.07 4.69
N ASN A 188 1.16 -0.79 5.21
CA ASN A 188 1.48 -2.20 5.46
C ASN A 188 0.75 -3.16 4.50
N GLY A 189 0.14 -2.65 3.43
CA GLY A 189 -0.63 -3.42 2.46
C GLY A 189 -0.48 -2.87 1.05
N ASP A 190 -1.26 -3.40 0.09
CA ASP A 190 -1.36 -2.81 -1.24
C ASP A 190 -2.85 -2.72 -1.59
N CYS A 191 -3.40 -1.50 -1.59
CA CYS A 191 -4.85 -1.31 -1.74
C CYS A 191 -5.41 -1.87 -3.06
N SER A 192 -4.60 -1.95 -4.12
CA SER A 192 -5.01 -2.56 -5.39
C SER A 192 -5.13 -4.07 -5.29
N VAL A 193 -4.23 -4.71 -4.54
CA VAL A 193 -4.30 -6.16 -4.25
C VAL A 193 -5.42 -6.45 -3.24
N ASP A 194 -5.56 -5.62 -2.20
CA ASP A 194 -6.60 -5.76 -1.18
C ASP A 194 -8.01 -5.66 -1.78
N ALA A 195 -8.16 -4.85 -2.85
CA ALA A 195 -9.40 -4.71 -3.60
C ALA A 195 -9.80 -5.98 -4.38
N LEU A 196 -8.90 -6.94 -4.56
CA LEU A 196 -9.25 -8.27 -5.08
C LEU A 196 -9.93 -9.14 -4.00
N ILE A 197 -9.68 -8.86 -2.73
CA ILE A 197 -10.12 -9.67 -1.59
C ILE A 197 -11.40 -9.11 -0.99
N SER A 198 -11.45 -7.79 -0.80
CA SER A 198 -12.52 -7.09 -0.05
C SER A 198 -12.86 -5.73 -0.67
N ASP A 199 -13.98 -5.12 -0.31
CA ASP A 199 -14.28 -3.74 -0.74
C ASP A 199 -13.78 -2.68 0.25
N ASN A 200 -12.89 -3.03 1.19
CA ASN A 200 -12.33 -2.07 2.14
C ASN A 200 -11.68 -0.88 1.44
N THR A 201 -10.96 -1.11 0.32
CA THR A 201 -10.38 -0.03 -0.50
C THR A 201 -11.48 0.88 -1.06
N ALA A 202 -12.58 0.32 -1.56
CA ALA A 202 -13.69 1.09 -2.08
C ALA A 202 -14.38 1.92 -1.00
N ASP A 203 -14.59 1.36 0.19
CA ASP A 203 -15.18 2.08 1.32
C ASP A 203 -14.31 3.25 1.77
N LEU A 204 -12.99 3.07 1.80
CA LEU A 204 -12.04 4.14 2.10
C LEU A 204 -12.11 5.25 1.05
N VAL A 205 -12.06 4.91 -0.25
CA VAL A 205 -12.18 5.91 -1.33
C VAL A 205 -13.49 6.69 -1.21
N ARG A 206 -14.62 6.00 -1.01
CA ARG A 206 -15.93 6.65 -0.80
C ARG A 206 -15.97 7.50 0.46
N ALA A 207 -15.31 7.09 1.54
CA ALA A 207 -15.23 7.88 2.76
C ALA A 207 -14.44 9.18 2.54
N PHE A 208 -13.25 9.10 1.95
CA PHE A 208 -12.40 10.27 1.69
C PHE A 208 -13.01 11.24 0.68
N ARG A 209 -13.76 10.75 -0.30
CA ARG A 209 -14.57 11.60 -1.20
C ARG A 209 -15.48 12.59 -0.46
N ARG A 210 -15.95 12.24 0.75
CA ARG A 210 -16.85 13.08 1.56
C ARG A 210 -16.13 14.10 2.44
N TRP A 211 -14.81 14.05 2.53
CA TRP A 211 -14.02 14.91 3.42
C TRP A 211 -13.22 15.95 2.61
N PRO A 212 -13.75 17.17 2.42
CA PRO A 212 -13.12 18.17 1.55
C PRO A 212 -11.73 18.63 2.04
N THR A 213 -11.43 18.47 3.33
CA THR A 213 -10.15 18.83 3.93
C THR A 213 -9.12 17.69 3.96
N ALA A 214 -9.47 16.50 3.43
CA ALA A 214 -8.59 15.33 3.48
C ALA A 214 -8.48 14.61 2.13
N LYS A 215 -7.38 13.86 1.96
CA LYS A 215 -7.16 12.95 0.84
C LYS A 215 -6.61 11.61 1.34
N ALA A 216 -7.09 10.50 0.78
CA ALA A 216 -6.41 9.22 0.90
C ALA A 216 -5.17 9.22 0.01
N SER A 217 -4.15 8.45 0.39
CA SER A 217 -2.98 8.17 -0.45
C SER A 217 -2.56 6.72 -0.27
N PHE A 218 -2.23 6.03 -1.36
CA PHE A 218 -1.60 4.72 -1.30
C PHE A 218 -0.64 4.55 -2.47
N ALA A 219 0.37 3.69 -2.29
CA ALA A 219 1.24 3.27 -3.37
C ALA A 219 0.87 1.85 -3.80
N THR A 220 1.03 1.55 -5.07
CA THR A 220 0.80 0.21 -5.60
C THR A 220 1.83 -0.20 -6.66
N LYS A 221 2.01 -1.51 -6.81
CA LYS A 221 2.73 -2.14 -7.92
C LYS A 221 1.82 -3.02 -8.78
N PHE A 222 0.52 -3.01 -8.49
CA PHE A 222 -0.47 -3.86 -9.13
C PHE A 222 -1.54 -2.98 -9.76
N VAL A 223 -1.64 -3.04 -11.08
CA VAL A 223 -2.68 -2.34 -11.84
C VAL A 223 -3.98 -3.11 -11.67
N ASN A 224 -4.96 -2.48 -11.02
CA ASN A 224 -6.29 -3.04 -10.83
C ASN A 224 -7.34 -2.11 -11.47
N PRO A 225 -7.84 -2.45 -12.68
CA PRO A 225 -8.85 -1.67 -13.39
C PRO A 225 -10.17 -1.49 -12.63
N ASP A 226 -10.52 -2.37 -11.68
CA ASP A 226 -11.75 -2.21 -10.87
C ASP A 226 -11.74 -0.89 -10.07
N LEU A 227 -10.54 -0.36 -9.76
CA LEU A 227 -10.42 0.90 -9.04
C LEU A 227 -10.87 2.12 -9.84
N LEU A 228 -10.88 2.04 -11.19
CA LEU A 228 -11.32 3.15 -12.05
C LEU A 228 -12.79 3.51 -11.84
N ALA A 229 -13.60 2.57 -11.36
CA ALA A 229 -15.03 2.78 -11.10
C ALA A 229 -15.35 3.46 -9.76
N LEU A 230 -14.35 3.79 -8.93
CA LEU A 230 -14.58 4.21 -7.54
C LEU A 230 -14.90 5.70 -7.32
N ASP A 231 -14.84 6.55 -8.38
CA ASP A 231 -15.10 7.99 -8.34
C ASP A 231 -14.47 8.72 -7.12
N PRO A 232 -13.13 8.77 -7.02
CA PRO A 232 -12.42 9.43 -5.92
C PRO A 232 -12.57 10.96 -5.84
N ARG A 233 -13.04 11.65 -6.88
CA ARG A 233 -13.24 13.13 -6.93
C ARG A 233 -12.04 13.97 -6.47
N GLY A 234 -10.83 13.59 -6.85
CA GLY A 234 -9.59 14.25 -6.44
C GLY A 234 -9.27 14.10 -4.94
N ARG A 235 -10.01 13.24 -4.21
CA ARG A 235 -9.81 12.95 -2.78
C ARG A 235 -9.03 11.67 -2.51
N THR A 236 -8.48 11.06 -3.55
CA THR A 236 -7.56 9.92 -3.42
C THR A 236 -6.38 10.11 -4.36
N ARG A 237 -5.17 10.01 -3.80
CA ARG A 237 -3.91 9.97 -4.53
C ARG A 237 -3.45 8.52 -4.69
N ILE A 238 -3.25 8.08 -5.92
CA ILE A 238 -2.61 6.80 -6.23
C ILE A 238 -1.16 7.05 -6.67
N ARG A 239 -0.24 6.25 -6.13
CA ARG A 239 1.18 6.30 -6.46
C ARG A 239 1.63 5.00 -7.11
N PHE A 240 2.00 5.04 -8.39
CA PHE A 240 2.56 3.86 -9.04
C PHE A 240 4.04 3.74 -8.69
N SER A 241 4.41 2.66 -7.99
CA SER A 241 5.82 2.37 -7.75
C SER A 241 6.46 1.87 -9.04
N VAL A 242 7.56 2.47 -9.45
CA VAL A 242 8.32 2.10 -10.64
C VAL A 242 9.80 1.97 -10.30
N MET A 243 10.47 1.13 -11.07
CA MET A 243 11.92 0.93 -11.06
C MET A 243 12.34 0.45 -12.45
N PRO A 244 13.63 0.46 -12.81
CA PRO A 244 14.05 0.02 -14.14
C PRO A 244 13.50 -1.37 -14.47
N PRO A 245 12.96 -1.63 -15.68
CA PRO A 245 12.26 -2.88 -15.98
C PRO A 245 13.09 -4.15 -15.76
N GLN A 246 14.40 -4.10 -15.98
CA GLN A 246 15.31 -5.21 -15.70
C GLN A 246 15.43 -5.50 -14.19
N ASP A 247 15.45 -4.45 -13.36
CA ASP A 247 15.45 -4.58 -11.90
C ASP A 247 14.13 -5.15 -11.42
N ALA A 248 13.02 -4.67 -12.00
CA ALA A 248 11.69 -5.14 -11.64
C ALA A 248 11.52 -6.65 -11.93
N ARG A 249 12.09 -7.18 -13.03
CA ARG A 249 12.05 -8.62 -13.32
C ARG A 249 12.73 -9.46 -12.23
N LEU A 250 13.78 -8.93 -11.61
CA LEU A 250 14.51 -9.60 -10.53
C LEU A 250 13.86 -9.35 -9.16
N LEU A 251 13.37 -8.14 -8.91
CA LEU A 251 13.06 -7.66 -7.57
C LEU A 251 11.56 -7.50 -7.27
N ASP A 252 10.73 -7.32 -8.30
CA ASP A 252 9.29 -7.02 -8.21
C ASP A 252 8.43 -8.24 -8.58
N LEU A 253 8.61 -9.35 -7.86
CA LEU A 253 7.90 -10.59 -8.18
C LEU A 253 6.39 -10.48 -7.96
N ARG A 254 5.63 -11.04 -8.91
CA ARG A 254 4.15 -11.11 -8.91
C ARG A 254 3.48 -9.74 -8.88
N THR A 255 4.12 -8.75 -9.47
CA THR A 255 3.59 -7.39 -9.66
C THR A 255 3.15 -7.20 -11.11
N SER A 256 2.46 -6.11 -11.43
CA SER A 256 2.27 -5.71 -12.83
C SER A 256 3.61 -5.27 -13.43
N PRO A 257 3.90 -5.55 -14.72
CA PRO A 257 5.04 -4.98 -15.43
C PRO A 257 5.11 -3.46 -15.29
N VAL A 258 6.32 -2.90 -15.20
CA VAL A 258 6.53 -1.45 -15.00
C VAL A 258 5.86 -0.62 -16.10
N ALA A 259 5.95 -1.05 -17.37
CA ALA A 259 5.30 -0.38 -18.48
C ALA A 259 3.77 -0.29 -18.32
N GLU A 260 3.13 -1.35 -17.80
CA GLU A 260 1.68 -1.33 -17.52
C GLU A 260 1.33 -0.35 -16.40
N ARG A 261 2.19 -0.24 -15.37
CA ARG A 261 1.99 0.74 -14.28
C ARG A 261 2.06 2.17 -14.79
N ILE A 262 2.97 2.44 -15.73
CA ILE A 262 3.10 3.75 -16.39
C ILE A 262 1.89 4.03 -17.27
N ALA A 263 1.51 3.08 -18.12
CA ALA A 263 0.39 3.23 -19.05
C ALA A 263 -0.94 3.48 -18.33
N ALA A 264 -1.16 2.84 -17.18
CA ALA A 264 -2.38 3.01 -16.38
C ALA A 264 -2.54 4.41 -15.77
N ALA A 265 -1.47 5.22 -15.69
CA ALA A 265 -1.51 6.50 -14.99
C ALA A 265 -2.57 7.47 -15.55
N ALA A 266 -2.75 7.48 -16.87
CA ALA A 266 -3.72 8.35 -17.54
C ALA A 266 -5.16 7.96 -17.19
N ASP A 267 -5.49 6.67 -17.23
CA ASP A 267 -6.83 6.15 -16.92
C ASP A 267 -7.22 6.47 -15.48
N PHE A 268 -6.28 6.32 -14.53
CA PHE A 268 -6.53 6.65 -13.14
C PHE A 268 -6.73 8.16 -12.93
N LEU A 269 -5.96 9.00 -13.64
CA LEU A 269 -6.18 10.44 -13.59
C LEU A 269 -7.56 10.81 -14.13
N ASP A 270 -7.97 10.21 -15.25
CA ASP A 270 -9.26 10.46 -15.89
C ASP A 270 -10.44 9.94 -15.04
N ALA A 271 -10.23 8.87 -14.27
CA ALA A 271 -11.18 8.39 -13.26
C ALA A 271 -11.27 9.31 -12.02
N GLY A 272 -10.47 10.37 -11.94
CA GLY A 272 -10.51 11.39 -10.89
C GLY A 272 -9.52 11.17 -9.75
N TYR A 273 -8.56 10.24 -9.88
CA TYR A 273 -7.45 10.14 -8.93
C TYR A 273 -6.44 11.27 -9.14
N GLU A 274 -5.74 11.63 -8.08
CA GLU A 274 -4.46 12.32 -8.21
C GLU A 274 -3.36 11.26 -8.44
N VAL A 275 -2.51 11.40 -9.45
CA VAL A 275 -1.60 10.31 -9.88
C VAL A 275 -0.14 10.71 -9.75
N HIS A 276 0.62 9.96 -8.96
CA HIS A 276 2.02 10.22 -8.67
C HIS A 276 2.86 8.95 -8.90
N PHE A 277 4.18 9.08 -8.84
CA PHE A 277 5.12 7.97 -9.01
C PHE A 277 6.01 7.79 -7.79
N ASN A 278 6.29 6.54 -7.43
CA ASN A 278 7.28 6.20 -6.41
C ASN A 278 8.47 5.55 -7.11
N LEU A 279 9.58 6.28 -7.23
CA LEU A 279 10.85 5.79 -7.74
C LEU A 279 11.54 5.02 -6.60
N SER A 280 11.12 3.77 -6.39
CA SER A 280 11.43 3.04 -5.17
C SER A 280 11.38 1.51 -5.29
N PRO A 281 12.41 0.82 -4.74
CA PRO A 281 13.66 1.37 -4.23
C PRO A 281 14.63 1.70 -5.36
N VAL A 282 15.45 2.73 -5.18
CA VAL A 282 16.65 2.93 -5.99
C VAL A 282 17.73 1.96 -5.51
N VAL A 283 18.19 1.07 -6.40
CA VAL A 283 19.22 0.04 -6.13
C VAL A 283 20.51 0.39 -6.88
N LEU A 284 21.59 0.61 -6.14
CA LEU A 284 22.91 1.03 -6.65
C LEU A 284 23.76 -0.14 -7.15
N ARG A 285 23.25 -0.89 -8.13
CA ARG A 285 24.03 -1.90 -8.84
C ARG A 285 24.82 -1.28 -10.01
N PRO A 286 25.84 -1.96 -10.57
CA PRO A 286 26.48 -1.49 -11.81
C PRO A 286 25.46 -1.17 -12.91
N GLY A 287 25.66 -0.04 -13.60
CA GLY A 287 24.76 0.44 -14.66
C GLY A 287 23.42 1.01 -14.19
N TRP A 288 23.23 1.29 -12.89
CA TRP A 288 21.95 1.80 -12.39
C TRP A 288 21.56 3.16 -13.02
N GLN A 289 22.50 4.07 -13.25
CA GLN A 289 22.20 5.40 -13.79
C GLN A 289 21.60 5.32 -15.20
N ASP A 290 22.20 4.50 -16.09
CA ASP A 290 21.68 4.28 -17.44
C ASP A 290 20.28 3.66 -17.40
N ALA A 291 20.09 2.65 -16.55
CA ALA A 291 18.80 1.99 -16.39
C ALA A 291 17.70 2.93 -15.86
N TRP A 292 18.05 3.88 -14.99
CA TRP A 292 17.14 4.92 -14.53
C TRP A 292 16.91 6.00 -15.60
N ALA A 293 17.92 6.37 -16.39
CA ALA A 293 17.77 7.28 -17.52
C ALA A 293 16.77 6.72 -18.55
N GLU A 294 16.89 5.44 -18.91
CA GLU A 294 15.94 4.75 -19.80
C GLU A 294 14.51 4.75 -19.26
N LEU A 295 14.33 4.53 -17.95
CA LEU A 295 13.00 4.58 -17.32
C LEU A 295 12.41 6.00 -17.36
N LEU A 296 13.23 7.02 -17.15
CA LEU A 296 12.80 8.42 -17.18
C LEU A 296 12.42 8.86 -18.60
N ASP A 297 13.20 8.45 -19.61
CA ASP A 297 12.87 8.65 -21.02
C ASP A 297 11.53 7.96 -21.35
N HIS A 298 11.33 6.71 -20.91
CA HIS A 298 10.05 6.02 -21.11
C HIS A 298 8.87 6.75 -20.45
N LEU A 299 9.03 7.23 -19.20
CA LEU A 299 8.00 8.02 -18.53
C LEU A 299 7.66 9.27 -19.34
N ASP A 300 8.66 9.94 -19.91
CA ASP A 300 8.45 11.10 -20.78
C ASP A 300 7.71 10.72 -22.07
N ASP A 301 8.13 9.65 -22.75
CA ASP A 301 7.57 9.25 -24.04
C ASP A 301 6.10 8.79 -23.93
N VAL A 302 5.76 8.07 -22.86
CA VAL A 302 4.45 7.38 -22.76
C VAL A 302 3.38 8.22 -22.08
N LEU A 303 3.75 9.07 -21.10
CA LEU A 303 2.76 9.78 -20.31
C LEU A 303 2.16 10.97 -21.08
N PRO A 304 0.83 11.11 -21.14
CA PRO A 304 0.23 12.26 -21.80
C PRO A 304 0.46 13.52 -20.96
N GLU A 305 0.44 14.68 -21.63
CA GLU A 305 0.71 15.99 -21.03
C GLU A 305 -0.16 16.28 -19.79
N ARG A 306 -1.42 15.80 -19.77
CA ARG A 306 -2.31 15.96 -18.61
C ARG A 306 -1.79 15.28 -17.35
N VAL A 307 -1.12 14.14 -17.48
CA VAL A 307 -0.47 13.46 -16.34
C VAL A 307 0.78 14.24 -15.96
N LYS A 308 1.63 14.59 -16.93
CA LYS A 308 2.88 15.33 -16.71
C LYS A 308 2.68 16.64 -15.94
N ARG A 309 1.60 17.38 -16.22
CA ARG A 309 1.28 18.65 -15.53
C ARG A 309 1.02 18.55 -14.03
N GLN A 310 0.56 17.40 -13.53
CA GLN A 310 0.19 17.25 -12.11
C GLN A 310 1.04 16.24 -11.36
N ALA A 311 1.64 15.28 -12.06
CA ALA A 311 2.36 14.19 -11.43
C ALA A 311 3.58 14.70 -10.66
N ALA A 312 3.88 14.00 -9.56
CA ALA A 312 5.09 14.21 -8.81
C ALA A 312 5.70 12.87 -8.40
N ALA A 313 7.00 12.87 -8.15
CA ALA A 313 7.77 11.71 -7.74
C ALA A 313 8.18 11.76 -6.27
N GLU A 314 8.23 10.57 -5.67
CA GLU A 314 8.93 10.29 -4.42
C GLU A 314 10.12 9.40 -4.75
N VAL A 315 11.34 9.76 -4.31
CA VAL A 315 12.55 8.95 -4.48
C VAL A 315 12.93 8.32 -3.15
N ILE A 316 13.09 7.00 -3.14
CA ILE A 316 13.43 6.26 -1.93
C ILE A 316 14.56 5.29 -2.24
N MET A 317 15.72 5.52 -1.63
CA MET A 317 16.88 4.64 -1.72
C MET A 317 16.64 3.34 -0.95
N LEU A 318 17.22 2.23 -1.41
CA LEU A 318 17.13 0.95 -0.72
C LEU A 318 17.55 1.05 0.75
N THR A 319 16.65 0.64 1.64
CA THR A 319 16.97 0.27 3.02
C THR A 319 16.57 -1.19 3.18
N HIS A 320 17.55 -2.04 3.44
CA HIS A 320 17.35 -3.47 3.64
C HIS A 320 17.38 -3.82 5.14
N ASN A 321 17.12 -5.09 5.47
CA ASN A 321 17.13 -5.58 6.84
C ASN A 321 17.99 -6.84 6.92
N ARG A 322 18.83 -6.95 7.96
CA ARG A 322 19.77 -8.07 8.10
C ARG A 322 19.06 -9.41 8.23
N ASP A 323 18.04 -9.49 9.08
CA ASP A 323 17.33 -10.76 9.31
C ASP A 323 16.55 -11.16 8.04
N LEU A 324 16.00 -10.18 7.31
CA LEU A 324 15.40 -10.45 6.00
C LEU A 324 16.41 -10.91 4.95
N HIS A 325 17.66 -10.43 4.96
CA HIS A 325 18.69 -10.94 4.06
C HIS A 325 18.89 -12.44 4.24
N GLU A 326 19.07 -12.90 5.48
CA GLU A 326 19.23 -14.32 5.81
C GLU A 326 18.02 -15.14 5.34
N VAL A 327 16.80 -14.64 5.58
CA VAL A 327 15.56 -15.30 5.11
C VAL A 327 15.50 -15.32 3.58
N ASN A 328 15.88 -14.23 2.92
CA ASN A 328 15.81 -14.09 1.47
C ASN A 328 16.81 -15.00 0.73
N LEU A 329 17.96 -15.32 1.32
CA LEU A 329 18.89 -16.30 0.78
C LEU A 329 18.24 -17.67 0.56
N GLY A 330 17.25 -18.04 1.38
CA GLY A 330 16.57 -19.33 1.27
C GLY A 330 15.48 -19.41 0.18
N TRP A 331 14.98 -18.28 -0.35
CA TRP A 331 13.90 -18.30 -1.36
C TRP A 331 14.19 -17.49 -2.63
N HIS A 332 15.07 -16.48 -2.55
CA HIS A 332 15.48 -15.64 -3.67
C HIS A 332 16.94 -15.16 -3.59
N PRO A 333 17.94 -16.06 -3.52
CA PRO A 333 19.34 -15.68 -3.32
C PRO A 333 19.88 -14.73 -4.41
N ARG A 334 19.43 -14.88 -5.66
CA ARG A 334 19.83 -14.00 -6.78
C ARG A 334 19.45 -12.53 -6.59
N ALA A 335 18.38 -12.24 -5.84
CA ALA A 335 18.00 -10.85 -5.56
C ALA A 335 18.97 -10.23 -4.53
N GLU A 336 19.48 -11.03 -3.59
CA GLU A 336 20.39 -10.56 -2.56
C GLU A 336 21.77 -10.14 -3.14
N GLU A 337 22.17 -10.63 -4.32
CA GLU A 337 23.37 -10.17 -5.03
C GLU A 337 23.37 -8.65 -5.34
N VAL A 338 22.19 -8.05 -5.47
CA VAL A 338 22.04 -6.59 -5.71
C VAL A 338 21.50 -5.83 -4.51
N LEU A 339 20.76 -6.49 -3.61
CA LEU A 339 20.20 -5.86 -2.40
C LEU A 339 21.20 -5.79 -1.24
N TRP A 340 22.06 -6.80 -1.10
CA TRP A 340 23.04 -6.90 -0.02
C TRP A 340 24.44 -6.56 -0.53
N ARG A 341 24.88 -5.33 -0.24
CA ARG A 341 26.14 -4.75 -0.74
C ARG A 341 26.93 -4.14 0.43
N PRO A 342 27.53 -4.96 1.31
CA PRO A 342 28.18 -4.51 2.55
C PRO A 342 29.25 -3.42 2.35
N GLU A 343 29.90 -3.40 1.20
CA GLU A 343 30.87 -2.40 0.81
C GLU A 343 30.24 -1.02 0.60
N LEU A 344 29.02 -0.95 0.07
CA LEU A 344 28.25 0.29 -0.16
C LEU A 344 27.32 0.65 1.01
N GLN A 345 27.18 -0.25 1.98
CA GLN A 345 26.15 -0.16 3.01
C GLN A 345 26.72 0.00 4.44
N GLN A 346 25.87 0.48 5.34
CA GLN A 346 26.15 0.64 6.77
C GLN A 346 24.93 0.26 7.62
N ALA A 347 25.18 -0.09 8.87
CA ALA A 347 24.12 -0.34 9.84
C ALA A 347 23.31 0.93 10.13
N LYS A 348 22.00 0.74 10.37
CA LYS A 348 21.03 1.77 10.75
C LYS A 348 20.10 1.20 11.81
N ARG A 349 20.11 1.77 13.01
CA ARG A 349 19.04 1.52 13.98
C ARG A 349 17.85 2.43 13.65
N SER A 350 16.67 1.83 13.53
CA SER A 350 15.43 2.57 13.25
C SER A 350 14.78 3.05 14.55
N GLU A 351 13.85 4.01 14.45
CA GLU A 351 13.15 4.57 15.62
C GLU A 351 12.41 3.49 16.44
N ASN A 352 11.93 2.44 15.78
CA ASN A 352 11.31 1.29 16.43
C ASN A 352 12.32 0.26 16.98
N GLY A 353 13.62 0.58 17.03
CA GLY A 353 14.69 -0.28 17.53
C GLY A 353 15.26 -1.28 16.53
N ALA A 354 14.61 -1.50 15.38
CA ALA A 354 15.02 -2.51 14.40
C ALA A 354 16.39 -2.20 13.75
N LEU A 355 17.20 -3.24 13.58
CA LEU A 355 18.47 -3.19 12.88
C LEU A 355 18.25 -3.32 11.37
N ASN A 356 18.52 -2.25 10.65
CA ASN A 356 18.45 -2.18 9.20
C ASN A 356 19.82 -1.89 8.61
N VAL A 357 19.91 -2.01 7.29
CA VAL A 357 21.08 -1.70 6.50
C VAL A 357 20.67 -0.68 5.44
N ARG A 358 21.44 0.39 5.29
CA ARG A 358 21.21 1.43 4.28
C ARG A 358 22.51 1.73 3.54
N TYR A 359 22.44 2.39 2.39
CA TYR A 359 23.65 2.93 1.78
C TYR A 359 24.39 3.88 2.72
N ARG A 360 25.73 3.86 2.62
CA ARG A 360 26.60 4.80 3.33
C ARG A 360 26.19 6.23 3.02
N ASN A 361 26.31 7.13 3.99
CA ASN A 361 25.78 8.49 3.87
C ASN A 361 26.28 9.21 2.61
N GLN A 362 27.58 9.11 2.30
CA GLN A 362 28.17 9.72 1.11
C GLN A 362 27.63 9.10 -0.19
N ALA A 363 27.74 7.78 -0.36
CA ALA A 363 27.24 7.07 -1.55
C ALA A 363 25.74 7.33 -1.79
N LYS A 364 24.96 7.42 -0.71
CA LYS A 364 23.55 7.78 -0.76
C LYS A 364 23.34 9.21 -1.27
N ALA A 365 24.08 10.19 -0.73
CA ALA A 365 23.96 11.59 -1.12
C ALA A 365 24.32 11.76 -2.60
N GLU A 366 25.45 11.19 -3.02
CA GLU A 366 25.89 11.19 -4.43
C GLU A 366 24.84 10.57 -5.36
N ALA A 367 24.26 9.44 -4.97
CA ALA A 367 23.22 8.79 -5.78
C ALA A 367 21.91 9.60 -5.85
N VAL A 368 21.51 10.26 -4.76
CA VAL A 368 20.34 11.15 -4.76
C VAL A 368 20.57 12.33 -5.70
N GLU A 369 21.74 12.95 -5.66
CA GLU A 369 22.08 14.06 -6.56
C GLU A 369 22.17 13.60 -8.02
N ALA A 370 22.79 12.45 -8.29
CA ALA A 370 22.84 11.88 -9.63
C ALA A 370 21.43 11.60 -10.18
N LEU A 371 20.53 11.03 -9.38
CA LEU A 371 19.15 10.79 -9.84
C LEU A 371 18.36 12.09 -10.02
N ARG A 372 18.57 13.11 -9.18
CA ARG A 372 17.98 14.44 -9.37
C ARG A 372 18.44 15.08 -10.68
N ALA A 373 19.73 14.96 -10.99
CA ALA A 373 20.30 15.45 -12.24
C ALA A 373 19.71 14.70 -13.45
N LEU A 374 19.57 13.37 -13.36
CA LEU A 374 18.90 12.57 -14.39
C LEU A 374 17.44 12.99 -14.60
N ILE A 375 16.66 13.16 -13.52
CA ILE A 375 15.28 13.63 -13.61
C ILE A 375 15.21 15.01 -14.28
N THR A 376 16.10 15.94 -13.90
CA THR A 376 16.16 17.28 -14.50
C THR A 376 16.47 17.22 -16.00
N ALA A 377 17.36 16.33 -16.40
CA ALA A 377 17.79 16.22 -17.79
C ALA A 377 16.78 15.47 -18.69
N ARG A 378 16.13 14.43 -18.15
CA ARG A 378 15.36 13.44 -18.92
C ARG A 378 13.85 13.58 -18.76
N ALA A 379 13.40 14.04 -17.59
CA ALA A 379 11.98 14.23 -17.28
C ALA A 379 11.76 15.50 -16.42
N PRO A 380 12.10 16.71 -16.93
CA PRO A 380 12.05 17.96 -16.16
C PRO A 380 10.64 18.32 -15.65
N TRP A 381 9.60 17.75 -16.26
CA TRP A 381 8.21 17.90 -15.81
C TRP A 381 7.94 17.17 -14.48
N LEU A 382 8.74 16.15 -14.14
CA LEU A 382 8.49 15.28 -12.99
C LEU A 382 9.04 15.93 -11.70
N ARG A 383 8.19 16.71 -11.03
CA ARG A 383 8.52 17.34 -9.76
C ARG A 383 8.83 16.30 -8.67
N VAL A 384 9.99 16.40 -8.03
CA VAL A 384 10.36 15.55 -6.88
C VAL A 384 9.84 16.18 -5.59
N ARG A 385 8.93 15.50 -4.89
CA ARG A 385 8.41 15.95 -3.57
C ARG A 385 9.42 15.76 -2.46
N TYR A 386 10.12 14.62 -2.46
CA TYR A 386 11.27 14.36 -1.60
C TYR A 386 12.15 13.26 -2.20
N ALA A 387 13.41 13.22 -1.75
CA ALA A 387 14.36 12.16 -2.05
C ALA A 387 15.17 11.82 -0.79
N PHE A 388 15.24 10.54 -0.41
CA PHE A 388 16.03 10.09 0.75
C PHE A 388 16.40 8.62 0.67
#